data_AF-A0A2W0B4E3-F1
#
_entry.id   AF-A0A2W0B4E3-F1
#
_cell.length_a   1.000
_cell.length_b   1.000
_cell.length_c   1.000
_cell.angle_alpha   90.00
_cell.angle_beta   90.00
_cell.angle_gamma   90.00
#
_symmetry.space_group_name_H-M   'P 1'
#
loop_
_entity.id
_entity.type
_entity.pdbx_description
1 polymer ?
#
loop_
_entity_poly.entity_id
_entity_poly.type
_entity_poly.pdbx_seq_one_letter_code
_entity_poly.pdbx_strand_id
1 'polypeptide(L)'
;MAVPFRDIYISPILQSSAASVKDIGSLIDWIKQSSDLDGGSIMVTGGSYGGHMTWAIATLYENDLCCQLPVVGPSNLVTLLEHTEPYRRDLRRVEYGDERDPKMREFMERIAPMNNAQKITKPTFVVAGTNDPRVPVSESRQMADKLKGNGAPLWYLEAKDEGHGFSKKKNQDFQFYSTIMFVKTYLLKQPVEQAAQ
;
A
#
# COMPACT_ATOMS: atom_id res chain seq x y z
N MET A 1 24.06 -0.84 11.82
CA MET A 1 23.76 -1.03 13.26
C MET A 1 22.38 -1.64 13.38
N ALA A 2 22.30 -2.91 13.79
CA ALA A 2 21.04 -3.62 14.01
C ALA A 2 20.63 -3.46 15.48
N VAL A 3 19.42 -2.95 15.74
CA VAL A 3 18.86 -2.88 17.09
C VAL A 3 18.44 -4.31 17.49
N PRO A 4 18.85 -4.84 18.65
CA PRO A 4 18.55 -6.21 19.03
C PRO A 4 17.10 -6.32 19.48
N PHE A 5 16.29 -7.08 18.73
CA PHE A 5 14.97 -7.52 19.16
C PHE A 5 15.13 -8.67 20.18
N ARG A 6 14.98 -8.39 21.48
CA ARG A 6 14.77 -9.42 22.51
C ARG A 6 13.46 -9.14 23.26
N ASP A 7 12.67 -10.20 23.39
CA ASP A 7 11.52 -10.38 24.30
C ASP A 7 10.16 -9.76 23.93
N ILE A 8 9.79 -9.83 22.65
CA ILE A 8 8.38 -9.75 22.19
C ILE A 8 8.14 -10.95 21.28
N TYR A 9 7.16 -11.81 21.60
CA TYR A 9 6.67 -12.83 20.67
C TYR A 9 5.95 -12.09 19.53
N ILE A 10 6.70 -11.77 18.49
CA ILE A 10 6.15 -11.26 17.24
C ILE A 10 5.65 -12.48 16.48
N SER A 11 4.37 -12.48 16.05
CA SER A 11 3.83 -13.56 15.22
C SER A 11 4.82 -13.88 14.09
N PRO A 12 5.09 -15.16 13.78
CA PRO A 12 5.97 -15.55 12.69
C PRO A 12 5.63 -14.85 11.36
N ILE A 13 4.38 -14.41 11.21
CA ILE A 13 3.89 -13.74 10.01
C ILE A 13 4.10 -12.20 10.02
N LEU A 14 4.17 -11.54 11.18
CA LEU A 14 4.71 -10.16 11.24
C LEU A 14 6.22 -10.15 10.98
N GLN A 15 6.93 -11.17 11.46
CA GLN A 15 8.30 -11.42 11.04
C GLN A 15 8.37 -11.71 9.53
N SER A 16 7.41 -12.46 8.97
CA SER A 16 7.33 -12.69 7.53
C SER A 16 6.92 -11.44 6.75
N SER A 17 6.19 -10.50 7.34
CA SER A 17 5.91 -9.17 6.79
C SER A 17 7.18 -8.35 6.69
N ALA A 18 7.95 -8.28 7.79
CA ALA A 18 9.27 -7.64 7.80
C ALA A 18 10.26 -8.35 6.85
N ALA A 19 10.16 -9.67 6.69
CA ALA A 19 10.92 -10.43 5.70
C ALA A 19 10.45 -10.11 4.27
N SER A 20 9.14 -10.07 4.02
CA SER A 20 8.55 -9.72 2.72
C SER A 20 8.97 -8.31 2.28
N VAL A 21 9.02 -7.37 3.22
CA VAL A 21 9.55 -6.02 2.95
C VAL A 21 11.01 -6.08 2.51
N LYS A 22 11.84 -6.87 3.19
CA LYS A 22 13.26 -7.06 2.83
C LYS A 22 13.44 -7.78 1.50
N ASP A 23 12.59 -8.76 1.20
CA ASP A 23 12.63 -9.51 -0.05
C ASP A 23 12.30 -8.59 -1.23
N ILE A 24 11.25 -7.76 -1.10
CA ILE A 24 10.93 -6.74 -2.12
C ILE A 24 12.05 -5.71 -2.22
N GLY A 25 12.64 -5.27 -1.11
CA GLY A 25 13.80 -4.39 -1.12
C GLY A 25 14.99 -4.99 -1.86
N SER A 26 15.25 -6.29 -1.66
CA SER A 26 16.32 -7.02 -2.35
C SER A 26 16.05 -7.14 -3.85
N LEU A 27 14.78 -7.29 -4.25
CA LEU A 27 14.37 -7.24 -5.65
C LEU A 27 14.59 -5.85 -6.26
N ILE A 28 14.25 -4.78 -5.54
CA ILE A 28 14.52 -3.40 -5.97
C ILE A 28 16.02 -3.18 -6.17
N ASP A 29 16.84 -3.61 -5.22
CA ASP A 29 18.30 -3.51 -5.31
C ASP A 29 18.85 -4.29 -6.50
N TRP A 30 18.30 -5.47 -6.78
CA TRP A 30 18.67 -6.27 -7.95
C TRP A 30 18.26 -5.59 -9.26
N ILE A 31 17.05 -5.02 -9.36
CA ILE A 31 16.59 -4.28 -10.54
C ILE A 31 17.54 -3.13 -10.84
N LYS A 32 17.98 -2.38 -9.82
CA LYS A 32 18.90 -1.25 -9.97
C LYS A 32 20.31 -1.65 -10.42
N GLN A 33 20.71 -2.90 -10.20
CA GLN A 33 22.01 -3.43 -10.61
C GLN A 33 21.97 -4.11 -11.99
N SER A 34 20.78 -4.40 -12.51
CA SER A 34 20.60 -5.02 -13.82
C SER A 34 20.96 -4.05 -14.95
N SER A 35 21.71 -4.52 -15.95
CA SER A 35 21.97 -3.76 -17.18
C SER A 35 20.76 -3.67 -18.11
N ASP A 36 19.79 -4.56 -17.92
CA ASP A 36 18.67 -4.75 -18.86
C ASP A 36 17.38 -4.06 -18.37
N LEU A 37 17.41 -3.46 -17.17
CA LEU A 37 16.26 -2.83 -16.53
C LEU A 37 16.56 -1.37 -16.16
N ASP A 38 15.56 -0.50 -16.28
CA ASP A 38 15.68 0.89 -15.85
C ASP A 38 15.45 1.02 -14.34
N GLY A 39 16.54 1.06 -13.56
CA GLY A 39 16.51 1.26 -12.12
C GLY A 39 15.91 2.60 -11.66
N GLY A 40 15.73 3.57 -12.56
CA GLY A 40 15.06 4.85 -12.29
C GLY A 40 13.56 4.86 -12.55
N SER A 41 13.00 3.72 -12.97
CA SER A 41 11.59 3.56 -13.33
C SER A 41 11.03 2.30 -12.68
N ILE A 42 10.92 2.34 -11.35
CA ILE A 42 10.36 1.25 -10.54
C ILE A 42 9.02 1.71 -9.94
N MET A 43 7.97 0.94 -10.19
CA MET A 43 6.64 1.12 -9.61
C MET A 43 6.26 -0.10 -8.79
N VAL A 44 5.66 0.11 -7.62
CA VAL A 44 5.12 -0.96 -6.78
C VAL A 44 3.59 -0.92 -6.75
N THR A 45 2.97 -2.09 -6.82
CA THR A 45 1.51 -2.24 -6.76
C THR A 45 1.10 -3.58 -6.17
N GLY A 46 -0.09 -3.62 -5.57
CA GLY A 46 -0.67 -4.83 -5.03
C GLY A 46 -2.07 -4.61 -4.47
N GLY A 47 -2.84 -5.71 -4.41
CA GLY A 47 -4.19 -5.75 -3.86
C GLY A 47 -4.23 -6.26 -2.42
N SER A 48 -5.13 -5.73 -1.59
CA SER A 48 -5.35 -6.21 -0.21
C SER A 48 -4.07 -6.12 0.64
N TYR A 49 -3.60 -7.22 1.22
CA TYR A 49 -2.31 -7.25 1.90
C TYR A 49 -1.15 -6.84 0.99
N GLY A 50 -1.21 -7.12 -0.32
CA GLY A 50 -0.27 -6.56 -1.30
C GLY A 50 -0.36 -5.04 -1.42
N GLY A 51 -1.53 -4.45 -1.17
CA GLY A 51 -1.71 -2.99 -1.06
C GLY A 51 -1.09 -2.44 0.23
N HIS A 52 -1.18 -3.17 1.34
CA HIS A 52 -0.42 -2.84 2.56
C HIS A 52 1.09 -2.88 2.30
N MET A 53 1.57 -3.91 1.62
CA MET A 53 2.97 -4.02 1.21
C MET A 53 3.38 -2.89 0.26
N THR A 54 2.51 -2.48 -0.66
CA THR A 54 2.74 -1.32 -1.52
C THR A 54 2.96 -0.06 -0.68
N TRP A 55 2.14 0.16 0.36
CA TRP A 55 2.32 1.27 1.29
C TRP A 55 3.60 1.18 2.12
N ALA A 56 3.92 -0.02 2.63
CA ALA A 56 5.15 -0.25 3.41
C ALA A 56 6.40 0.01 2.56
N ILE A 57 6.43 -0.47 1.32
CA ILE A 57 7.55 -0.26 0.40
C ILE A 57 7.64 1.21 -0.02
N ALA A 58 6.52 1.88 -0.32
CA ALA A 58 6.52 3.32 -0.55
C ALA A 58 7.06 4.11 0.64
N THR A 59 6.82 3.66 1.87
CA THR A 59 7.33 4.32 3.08
C THR A 59 8.84 4.10 3.29
N LEU A 60 9.34 2.90 3.01
CA LEU A 60 10.69 2.46 3.37
C LEU A 60 11.71 2.60 2.24
N TYR A 61 11.26 2.49 0.99
CA TYR A 61 12.08 2.53 -0.23
C TYR A 61 11.67 3.67 -1.16
N GLU A 62 11.07 4.74 -0.61
CA GLU A 62 10.58 5.91 -1.33
C GLU A 62 11.55 6.44 -2.41
N ASN A 63 12.84 6.50 -2.08
CA ASN A 63 13.87 7.05 -2.97
C ASN A 63 14.14 6.17 -4.21
N ASP A 64 13.80 4.89 -4.14
CA ASP A 64 14.03 3.91 -5.19
C ASP A 64 12.82 3.75 -6.11
N LEU A 65 11.70 4.39 -5.78
CA LEU A 65 10.46 4.31 -6.55
C LEU A 65 10.24 5.58 -7.39
N CYS A 66 9.54 5.41 -8.50
CA CYS A 66 9.00 6.53 -9.28
C CYS A 66 7.52 6.79 -9.01
N CYS A 67 6.74 5.75 -8.65
CA CYS A 67 5.33 5.86 -8.30
C CYS A 67 4.79 4.56 -7.65
N GLN A 68 3.57 4.60 -7.11
CA GLN A 68 2.93 3.45 -6.45
C GLN A 68 1.41 3.40 -6.67
N LEU A 69 0.85 2.17 -6.69
CA LEU A 69 -0.58 1.89 -6.86
C LEU A 69 -1.10 0.88 -5.83
N PRO A 70 -1.43 1.29 -4.60
CA PRO A 70 -2.09 0.44 -3.62
C PRO A 70 -3.58 0.26 -3.94
N VAL A 71 -4.04 -0.99 -3.98
CA VAL A 71 -5.44 -1.36 -4.29
C VAL A 71 -6.07 -2.04 -3.08
N VAL A 72 -7.15 -1.47 -2.54
CA VAL A 72 -7.89 -1.98 -1.36
C VAL A 72 -6.98 -2.41 -0.20
N GLY A 73 -5.88 -1.69 -0.01
CA GLY A 73 -4.82 -2.03 0.94
C GLY A 73 -5.00 -1.31 2.28
N PRO A 74 -4.93 -2.03 3.42
CA PRO A 74 -4.97 -1.41 4.73
C PRO A 74 -3.69 -0.61 4.98
N SER A 75 -3.81 0.58 5.56
CA SER A 75 -2.69 1.47 5.80
C SER A 75 -2.22 1.43 7.25
N ASN A 76 -3.06 0.96 8.18
CA ASN A 76 -2.70 0.66 9.55
C ASN A 76 -3.38 -0.64 9.98
N LEU A 77 -2.58 -1.62 10.41
CA LEU A 77 -3.12 -2.93 10.81
C LEU A 77 -3.86 -2.87 12.15
N VAL A 78 -3.59 -1.90 13.02
CA VAL A 78 -4.35 -1.69 14.27
C VAL A 78 -5.76 -1.25 13.94
N THR A 79 -5.91 -0.15 13.19
CA THR A 79 -7.24 0.37 12.80
C THR A 79 -7.99 -0.62 11.90
N LEU A 80 -7.28 -1.40 11.09
CA LEU A 80 -7.89 -2.52 10.36
C LEU A 80 -8.52 -3.54 11.30
N LEU A 81 -7.79 -4.02 12.32
CA LEU A 81 -8.28 -5.06 13.24
C LEU A 81 -9.42 -4.55 14.14
N GLU A 82 -9.46 -3.25 14.43
CA GLU A 82 -10.54 -2.59 15.16
C GLU A 82 -11.82 -2.43 14.33
N HIS A 83 -11.69 -2.19 13.01
CA HIS A 83 -12.81 -1.78 12.15
C HIS A 83 -13.21 -2.78 11.06
N THR A 84 -12.42 -3.82 10.78
CA THR A 84 -12.81 -4.91 9.87
C THR A 84 -13.98 -5.72 10.47
N GLU A 85 -14.67 -6.50 9.63
CA GLU A 85 -15.81 -7.29 10.05
C GLU A 85 -15.48 -8.26 11.20
N PRO A 86 -16.32 -8.37 12.25
CA PRO A 86 -16.00 -9.12 13.47
C PRO A 86 -15.55 -10.56 13.24
N TYR A 87 -16.20 -11.27 12.31
CA TYR A 87 -15.92 -12.68 12.02
C TYR A 87 -14.49 -12.94 11.49
N ARG A 88 -13.78 -11.89 11.06
CA ARG A 88 -12.43 -11.97 10.48
C ARG A 88 -11.32 -11.66 11.48
N ARG A 89 -11.63 -10.92 12.55
CA ARG A 89 -10.61 -10.24 13.38
C ARG A 89 -9.63 -11.23 14.01
N ASP A 90 -10.12 -12.24 14.70
CA ASP A 90 -9.24 -13.20 15.39
C ASP A 90 -8.38 -14.02 14.42
N LEU A 91 -8.93 -14.39 13.25
CA LEU A 91 -8.13 -15.03 12.20
C LEU A 91 -7.01 -14.13 11.69
N ARG A 92 -7.27 -12.82 11.58
CA ARG A 92 -6.25 -11.85 11.15
C ARG A 92 -5.26 -11.50 12.25
N ARG A 93 -5.60 -11.60 13.54
CA ARG A 93 -4.64 -11.43 14.64
C ARG A 93 -3.54 -12.49 14.63
N VAL A 94 -3.88 -13.72 14.24
CA VAL A 94 -2.88 -14.78 14.05
C VAL A 94 -1.87 -14.39 12.96
N GLU A 95 -2.35 -13.77 11.89
CA GLU A 95 -1.54 -13.33 10.74
C GLU A 95 -0.76 -12.04 11.03
N TYR A 96 -1.41 -11.01 11.55
CA TYR A 96 -0.88 -9.65 11.64
C TYR A 96 -0.35 -9.28 13.01
N GLY A 97 -0.45 -10.16 14.00
CA GLY A 97 -0.26 -9.81 15.40
C GLY A 97 -1.56 -9.36 16.05
N ASP A 98 -1.61 -9.56 17.37
CA ASP A 98 -2.75 -9.19 18.19
C ASP A 98 -2.56 -7.77 18.74
N GLU A 99 -3.32 -6.82 18.21
CA GLU A 99 -3.25 -5.42 18.62
C GLU A 99 -3.68 -5.22 20.08
N ARG A 100 -4.34 -6.20 20.71
CA ARG A 100 -4.73 -6.12 22.14
C ARG A 100 -3.55 -6.22 23.08
N ASP A 101 -2.43 -6.80 22.64
CA ASP A 101 -1.17 -6.76 23.38
C ASP A 101 -0.54 -5.36 23.24
N PRO A 102 -0.28 -4.63 24.34
CA PRO A 102 0.28 -3.28 24.27
C PRO A 102 1.62 -3.18 23.54
N LYS A 103 2.51 -4.15 23.70
CA LYS A 103 3.82 -4.16 23.02
C LYS A 103 3.65 -4.42 21.52
N MET A 104 2.71 -5.31 21.16
CA MET A 104 2.39 -5.55 19.77
C MET A 104 1.75 -4.32 19.11
N ARG A 105 0.79 -3.68 19.79
CA ARG A 105 0.18 -2.43 19.33
C ARG A 105 1.23 -1.37 19.06
N GLU A 106 2.12 -1.12 20.02
CA GLU A 106 3.20 -0.15 19.87
C GLU A 106 4.08 -0.48 18.66
N PHE A 107 4.43 -1.75 18.47
CA PHE A 107 5.16 -2.19 17.29
C PHE A 107 4.40 -1.89 15.99
N MET A 108 3.12 -2.29 15.91
CA MET A 108 2.27 -2.10 14.73
C MET A 108 2.08 -0.63 14.38
N GLU A 109 1.77 0.22 15.38
CA GLU A 109 1.61 1.67 15.19
C GLU A 109 2.91 2.31 14.70
N ARG A 110 4.06 1.92 15.26
CA ARG A 110 5.36 2.47 14.85
C ARG A 110 5.69 2.17 13.40
N ILE A 111 5.34 0.97 12.91
CA ILE A 111 5.64 0.55 11.53
C ILE A 111 4.51 0.87 10.54
N ALA A 112 3.33 1.28 11.01
CA ALA A 112 2.18 1.51 10.14
C ALA A 112 2.50 2.56 9.07
N PRO A 113 2.27 2.25 7.77
CA PRO A 113 2.44 3.23 6.70
C PRO A 113 1.65 4.52 6.93
N MET A 114 0.44 4.42 7.49
CA MET A 114 -0.38 5.58 7.82
C MET A 114 0.32 6.58 8.76
N ASN A 115 1.01 6.08 9.78
CA ASN A 115 1.72 6.91 10.76
C ASN A 115 3.06 7.43 10.23
N ASN A 116 3.46 6.98 9.04
CA ASN A 116 4.68 7.36 8.35
C ASN A 116 4.41 7.98 6.97
N ALA A 117 3.15 8.32 6.67
CA ALA A 117 2.70 8.75 5.35
C ALA A 117 3.43 10.00 4.83
N GLN A 118 3.96 10.85 5.71
CA GLN A 118 4.79 12.00 5.36
C GLN A 118 6.06 11.65 4.57
N LYS A 119 6.51 10.39 4.64
CA LYS A 119 7.67 9.90 3.88
C LYS A 119 7.33 9.62 2.42
N ILE A 120 6.05 9.47 2.07
CA ILE A 120 5.62 9.12 0.72
C ILE A 120 5.43 10.40 -0.10
N THR A 121 6.36 10.64 -1.02
CA THR A 121 6.48 11.86 -1.84
C THR A 121 6.46 11.60 -3.35
N LYS A 122 6.34 10.33 -3.78
CA LYS A 122 6.13 9.95 -5.18
C LYS A 122 4.65 10.00 -5.56
N PRO A 123 4.35 10.17 -6.87
CA PRO A 123 3.02 9.99 -7.41
C PRO A 123 2.35 8.70 -6.90
N THR A 124 1.13 8.84 -6.41
CA THR A 124 0.37 7.72 -5.81
C THR A 124 -0.98 7.60 -6.48
N PHE A 125 -1.39 6.38 -6.84
CA PHE A 125 -2.76 6.10 -7.25
C PHE A 125 -3.43 5.10 -6.30
N VAL A 126 -4.40 5.55 -5.53
CA VAL A 126 -5.15 4.73 -4.57
C VAL A 126 -6.46 4.26 -5.19
N VAL A 127 -6.74 2.97 -5.08
CA VAL A 127 -8.02 2.38 -5.50
C VAL A 127 -8.73 1.75 -4.32
N ALA A 128 -10.00 2.09 -4.11
CA ALA A 128 -10.82 1.59 -3.00
C ALA A 128 -12.27 1.30 -3.41
N GLY A 129 -12.91 0.34 -2.74
CA GLY A 129 -14.36 0.13 -2.80
C GLY A 129 -15.02 0.63 -1.51
N THR A 130 -16.12 1.38 -1.63
CA THR A 130 -16.79 1.97 -0.46
C THR A 130 -17.40 0.93 0.47
N ASN A 131 -17.89 -0.18 -0.07
CA ASN A 131 -18.60 -1.22 0.68
C ASN A 131 -17.68 -2.42 0.99
N ASP A 132 -16.38 -2.19 1.13
CA ASP A 132 -15.40 -3.25 1.37
C ASP A 132 -15.53 -3.80 2.80
N PRO A 133 -16.00 -5.07 2.97
CA PRO A 133 -16.19 -5.66 4.29
C PRO A 133 -14.87 -6.19 4.89
N ARG A 134 -13.78 -6.16 4.12
CA ARG A 134 -12.49 -6.72 4.54
C ARG A 134 -11.55 -5.60 5.00
N VAL A 135 -11.45 -4.54 4.21
CA VAL A 135 -10.61 -3.38 4.46
C VAL A 135 -11.51 -2.14 4.36
N PRO A 136 -11.99 -1.60 5.48
CA PRO A 136 -12.87 -0.44 5.46
C PRO A 136 -12.29 0.71 4.63
N VAL A 137 -13.11 1.35 3.81
CA VAL A 137 -12.67 2.45 2.92
C VAL A 137 -11.98 3.61 3.66
N SER A 138 -12.24 3.74 4.97
CA SER A 138 -11.53 4.67 5.85
C SER A 138 -10.01 4.52 5.77
N GLU A 139 -9.49 3.31 5.58
CA GLU A 139 -8.05 3.05 5.42
C GLU A 139 -7.46 3.76 4.19
N SER A 140 -8.19 3.75 3.07
CA SER A 140 -7.75 4.43 1.86
C SER A 140 -7.97 5.95 1.94
N ARG A 141 -9.07 6.39 2.56
CA ARG A 141 -9.38 7.81 2.73
C ARG A 141 -8.37 8.51 3.65
N GLN A 142 -8.00 7.91 4.79
CA GLN A 142 -7.03 8.50 5.71
C GLN A 142 -5.65 8.68 5.06
N MET A 143 -5.22 7.72 4.23
CA MET A 143 -3.99 7.87 3.45
C MET A 143 -4.12 9.00 2.44
N ALA A 144 -5.18 9.03 1.65
CA ALA A 144 -5.40 10.08 0.67
C ALA A 144 -5.39 11.47 1.33
N ASP A 145 -6.03 11.62 2.49
CA ASP A 145 -6.05 12.87 3.24
C ASP A 145 -4.68 13.30 3.75
N LYS A 146 -3.84 12.36 4.22
CA LYS A 146 -2.46 12.67 4.61
C LYS A 146 -1.58 13.05 3.42
N LEU A 147 -1.72 12.34 2.29
CA LEU A 147 -0.87 12.53 1.12
C LEU A 147 -1.14 13.85 0.38
N LYS A 148 -2.33 14.45 0.53
CA LYS A 148 -2.65 15.78 -0.05
C LYS A 148 -1.61 16.86 0.28
N GLY A 149 -0.97 16.78 1.44
CA GLY A 149 0.04 17.75 1.89
C GLY A 149 1.47 17.47 1.44
N ASN A 150 1.74 16.33 0.80
CA ASN A 150 3.12 15.88 0.54
C ASN A 150 3.74 16.43 -0.75
N GLY A 151 2.99 17.25 -1.52
CA GLY A 151 3.49 17.88 -2.75
C GLY A 151 3.59 16.94 -3.97
N ALA A 152 3.16 15.69 -3.84
CA ALA A 152 3.15 14.70 -4.90
C ALA A 152 1.76 14.57 -5.55
N PRO A 153 1.66 14.23 -6.84
CA PRO A 153 0.37 13.90 -7.46
C PRO A 153 -0.31 12.72 -6.76
N LEU A 154 -1.57 12.91 -6.38
CA LEU A 154 -2.42 11.87 -5.79
C LEU A 154 -3.62 11.62 -6.69
N TRP A 155 -3.74 10.40 -7.20
CA TRP A 155 -4.94 9.91 -7.87
C TRP A 155 -5.72 9.06 -6.87
N TYR A 156 -7.04 9.26 -6.81
CA TYR A 156 -7.91 8.53 -5.88
C TYR A 156 -9.15 8.06 -6.62
N LEU A 157 -9.31 6.74 -6.73
CA LEU A 157 -10.47 6.09 -7.33
C LEU A 157 -11.23 5.29 -6.28
N GLU A 158 -12.38 5.81 -5.88
CA GLU A 158 -13.30 5.13 -4.97
C GLU A 158 -14.59 4.75 -5.71
N ALA A 159 -14.86 3.45 -5.83
CA ALA A 159 -16.13 2.97 -6.39
C ALA A 159 -17.18 2.78 -5.29
N LYS A 160 -18.20 3.65 -5.31
CA LYS A 160 -19.31 3.69 -4.35
C LYS A 160 -20.15 2.43 -4.29
N ASP A 161 -20.13 1.64 -5.35
CA ASP A 161 -20.96 0.47 -5.55
C ASP A 161 -20.16 -0.84 -5.61
N GLU A 162 -18.93 -0.83 -5.09
CA GLU A 162 -18.00 -1.96 -5.01
C GLU A 162 -17.53 -2.23 -3.58
N GLY A 163 -16.91 -3.39 -3.37
CA GLY A 163 -16.31 -3.81 -2.10
C GLY A 163 -14.82 -4.11 -2.24
N HIS A 164 -14.39 -5.30 -1.81
CA HIS A 164 -12.98 -5.68 -1.77
C HIS A 164 -12.39 -6.06 -3.13
N GLY A 165 -12.27 -5.06 -4.00
CA GLY A 165 -11.96 -5.21 -5.42
C GLY A 165 -13.20 -4.99 -6.27
N PHE A 166 -12.99 -4.57 -7.52
CA PHE A 166 -14.09 -4.23 -8.43
C PHE A 166 -14.61 -5.46 -9.15
N SER A 167 -15.91 -5.69 -9.04
CA SER A 167 -16.64 -6.81 -9.63
C SER A 167 -17.38 -6.40 -10.90
N LYS A 168 -17.87 -5.17 -10.99
CA LYS A 168 -18.64 -4.68 -12.13
C LYS A 168 -17.68 -4.31 -13.25
N LYS A 169 -17.94 -4.82 -14.45
CA LYS A 169 -17.12 -4.58 -15.64
C LYS A 169 -16.81 -3.10 -15.88
N LYS A 170 -17.81 -2.22 -15.74
CA LYS A 170 -17.63 -0.76 -15.88
C LYS A 170 -16.54 -0.20 -14.94
N ASN A 171 -16.49 -0.69 -13.70
CA ASN A 171 -15.56 -0.21 -12.68
C ASN A 171 -14.18 -0.83 -12.91
N GLN A 172 -14.12 -2.12 -13.28
CA GLN A 172 -12.89 -2.78 -13.71
C GLN A 172 -12.23 -2.07 -14.90
N ASP A 173 -13.02 -1.73 -15.92
CA ASP A 173 -12.54 -1.03 -17.11
C ASP A 173 -12.01 0.35 -16.74
N PHE A 174 -12.77 1.11 -15.94
CA PHE A 174 -12.33 2.43 -15.48
C PHE A 174 -11.03 2.35 -14.68
N GLN A 175 -10.91 1.39 -13.76
CA GLN A 175 -9.67 1.16 -13.01
C GLN A 175 -8.51 0.79 -13.94
N PHE A 176 -8.74 -0.11 -14.91
CA PHE A 176 -7.73 -0.56 -15.87
C PHE A 176 -7.21 0.59 -16.71
N TYR A 177 -8.09 1.37 -17.34
CA TYR A 177 -7.69 2.51 -18.16
C TYR A 177 -7.01 3.61 -17.32
N SER A 178 -7.52 3.89 -16.12
CA SER A 178 -6.88 4.82 -15.19
C SER A 178 -5.48 4.36 -14.79
N THR A 179 -5.28 3.05 -14.58
CA THR A 179 -3.97 2.46 -14.28
C THR A 179 -3.02 2.61 -15.47
N ILE A 180 -3.49 2.35 -16.70
CA ILE A 180 -2.68 2.58 -17.91
C ILE A 180 -2.24 4.03 -18.01
N MET A 181 -3.15 5.00 -17.79
CA MET A 181 -2.79 6.41 -17.84
C MET A 181 -1.75 6.77 -16.76
N PHE A 182 -1.93 6.27 -15.53
CA PHE A 182 -1.00 6.50 -14.44
C PHE A 182 0.40 5.93 -14.75
N VAL A 183 0.46 4.69 -15.24
CA VAL A 183 1.69 4.03 -15.68
C VAL A 183 2.37 4.81 -16.81
N LYS A 184 1.63 5.20 -17.85
CA LYS A 184 2.19 6.03 -18.92
C LYS A 184 2.78 7.33 -18.39
N THR A 185 2.07 8.00 -17.50
CA THR A 185 2.46 9.31 -16.96
C THR A 185 3.70 9.23 -16.08
N TYR A 186 3.72 8.31 -15.10
CA TYR A 186 4.71 8.35 -14.02
C TYR A 186 5.76 7.26 -14.10
N LEU A 187 5.42 6.07 -14.61
CA LEU A 187 6.39 4.99 -14.80
C LEU A 187 7.13 5.14 -16.13
N LEU A 188 6.40 5.31 -17.24
CA LEU A 188 6.98 5.42 -18.58
C LEU A 188 7.34 6.86 -18.96
N LYS A 189 6.94 7.86 -18.16
CA LYS A 189 7.20 9.29 -18.38
C LYS A 189 6.75 9.78 -19.77
N GLN A 190 5.69 9.17 -20.30
CA GLN A 190 5.07 9.53 -21.56
C GLN A 190 4.06 10.65 -21.34
N PRO A 191 4.01 11.67 -22.22
CA PRO A 191 2.96 12.67 -22.17
C PRO A 191 1.59 11.99 -22.38
N VAL A 192 0.62 12.33 -21.52
CA VAL A 192 -0.76 11.93 -21.74
C VAL A 192 -1.30 12.76 -22.90
N GLU A 193 -1.51 12.14 -24.06
CA GLU A 193 -2.27 12.78 -25.14
C GLU A 193 -3.65 13.16 -24.58
N GLN A 194 -3.95 14.45 -24.56
CA GLN A 194 -5.31 14.91 -24.29
C GLN A 194 -6.19 14.35 -25.39
N ALA A 195 -7.29 13.69 -25.03
CA ALA A 195 -8.28 13.27 -26.00
C ALA A 195 -8.69 14.50 -26.83
N ALA A 196 -8.54 14.42 -28.14
CA ALA A 196 -9.03 15.44 -29.06
C ALA A 196 -10.51 15.71 -28.72
N GLN A 197 -10.81 16.98 -28.44
CA GLN A 197 -12.15 17.47 -28.14
C GLN A 197 -13.09 17.28 -29.34
#